data_AF-A0A6L3EZC7-F1
#
_entry.id   AF-A0A6L3EZC7-F1
#
_cell.length_a   1.000
_cell.length_b   1.000
_cell.length_c   1.000
_cell.angle_alpha   90.00
_cell.angle_beta   90.00
_cell.angle_gamma   90.00
#
_symmetry.space_group_name_H-M   'P 1'
#
loop_
_entity.id
_entity.type
_entity.pdbx_description
1 polymer ?
#
loop_
_entity_poly.entity_id
_entity_poly.type
_entity_poly.pdbx_seq_one_letter_code
_entity_poly.pdbx_strand_id
1 'polypeptide(L)'
;MKDWFFSRNGAISLSVLTLLSQVWRGFLDAMFILPNDFGDEGLMQLAAVIFTLLFTSWAWALFLTWQGSRRGLIAAFVINGLVLIVIPIGWLFFYCPADCRANAGVFNFANSLNLVLGVLTAVSLTFHLRQKPQPTVGASRL
;
A
#
# COMPACT_ATOMS: atom_id res chain seq x y z
N MET A 1 24.49 -3.01 1.69
CA MET A 1 23.08 -2.71 2.08
C MET A 1 22.48 -1.53 1.33
N LYS A 2 23.23 -0.45 1.02
CA LYS A 2 22.70 0.70 0.25
C LYS A 2 22.05 0.31 -1.09
N ASP A 3 22.56 -0.72 -1.76
CA ASP A 3 22.06 -1.11 -3.08
C ASP A 3 20.73 -1.85 -3.04
N TRP A 4 20.40 -2.53 -1.93
CA TRP A 4 19.16 -3.29 -1.84
C TRP A 4 17.94 -2.38 -1.84
N PHE A 5 17.97 -1.28 -1.08
CA PHE A 5 16.84 -0.34 -0.96
C PHE A 5 16.46 0.30 -2.30
N PHE A 6 17.44 0.57 -3.16
CA PHE A 6 17.22 1.13 -4.50
C PHE A 6 17.14 0.06 -5.60
N SER A 7 17.30 -1.21 -5.25
CA SER A 7 17.09 -2.32 -6.17
C SER A 7 15.60 -2.58 -6.36
N ARG A 8 15.28 -3.22 -7.49
CA ARG A 8 13.93 -3.70 -7.79
C ARG A 8 13.40 -4.65 -6.71
N ASN A 9 14.26 -5.53 -6.19
CA ASN A 9 13.87 -6.47 -5.14
C ASN A 9 13.52 -5.74 -3.83
N GLY A 10 14.29 -4.71 -3.46
CA GLY A 10 13.97 -3.88 -2.29
C GLY A 10 12.65 -3.14 -2.45
N ALA A 11 12.40 -2.54 -3.61
CA ALA A 11 11.14 -1.87 -3.90
C ALA A 11 9.93 -2.82 -3.82
N ILE A 12 10.06 -4.04 -4.36
CA ILE A 12 9.02 -5.08 -4.29
C ILE A 12 8.83 -5.52 -2.84
N SER A 13 9.90 -5.84 -2.11
CA SER A 13 9.83 -6.27 -0.71
C SER A 13 9.15 -5.22 0.18
N LEU A 14 9.53 -3.95 0.05
CA LEU A 14 8.89 -2.85 0.78
C LEU A 14 7.41 -2.74 0.41
N SER A 15 7.07 -2.83 -0.87
CA SER A 15 5.67 -2.78 -1.31
C SER A 15 4.84 -3.95 -0.76
N VAL A 16 5.40 -5.15 -0.66
CA VAL A 16 4.74 -6.32 -0.06
C VAL A 16 4.54 -6.13 1.44
N LEU A 17 5.57 -5.67 2.16
CA LEU A 17 5.43 -5.36 3.59
C LEU A 17 4.33 -4.31 3.82
N THR A 18 4.24 -3.35 2.92
CA THR A 18 3.25 -2.29 3.02
C THR A 18 1.83 -2.76 2.69
N LEU A 19 1.68 -3.67 1.73
CA LEU A 19 0.42 -4.35 1.47
C LEU A 19 -0.02 -5.13 2.72
N LEU A 20 0.88 -5.90 3.34
CA LEU A 20 0.58 -6.69 4.53
C LEU A 20 0.18 -5.81 5.73
N SER A 21 0.87 -4.70 5.95
CA SER A 21 0.51 -3.76 7.01
C SER A 21 -0.86 -3.11 6.77
N GLN A 22 -1.20 -2.81 5.50
CA GLN A 22 -2.52 -2.29 5.15
C GLN A 22 -3.63 -3.34 5.28
N VAL A 23 -3.36 -4.60 4.91
CA VAL A 23 -4.31 -5.71 5.14
C VAL A 23 -4.60 -5.84 6.63
N TRP A 24 -3.56 -5.80 7.47
CA TRP A 24 -3.74 -5.81 8.92
C TRP A 24 -4.58 -4.62 9.41
N ARG A 25 -4.31 -3.41 8.91
CA ARG A 25 -5.13 -2.22 9.21
C ARG A 25 -6.59 -2.41 8.79
N GLY A 26 -6.86 -3.02 7.63
CA GLY A 26 -8.21 -3.33 7.16
C GLY A 26 -8.93 -4.34 8.05
N PHE A 27 -8.23 -5.34 8.60
CA PHE A 27 -8.81 -6.24 9.61
C PHE A 27 -9.21 -5.50 10.89
N LEU A 28 -8.40 -4.52 11.32
CA LEU A 28 -8.76 -3.68 12.48
C LEU A 28 -10.01 -2.84 12.19
N ASP A 29 -10.16 -2.30 10.97
CA ASP A 29 -11.39 -1.61 10.57
C ASP A 29 -12.58 -2.55 10.61
N ALA A 30 -12.47 -3.74 10.03
CA ALA A 30 -13.55 -4.71 9.99
C ALA A 30 -14.00 -5.18 11.38
N MET A 31 -13.07 -5.28 12.34
CA MET A 31 -13.36 -5.75 13.68
C MET A 31 -13.93 -4.65 14.60
N PHE A 32 -13.45 -3.40 14.48
CA PHE A 32 -13.74 -2.36 15.47
C PHE A 32 -14.46 -1.12 14.92
N ILE A 33 -14.34 -0.83 13.62
CA ILE A 33 -14.90 0.39 13.02
C ILE A 33 -16.17 0.05 12.25
N LEU A 34 -16.10 -0.91 11.32
CA LEU A 34 -17.22 -1.20 10.41
C LEU A 34 -18.53 -1.55 11.12
N PRO A 35 -18.55 -2.39 12.17
CA PRO A 35 -19.80 -2.72 12.86
C PRO A 35 -20.40 -1.53 13.61
N ASN A 36 -19.56 -0.64 14.14
CA ASN A 36 -19.98 0.49 14.97
C ASN A 36 -20.45 1.68 14.12
N ASP A 37 -19.76 1.97 13.01
CA ASP A 37 -20.01 3.18 12.23
C ASP A 37 -21.07 2.97 11.14
N PHE A 38 -21.18 1.76 10.59
CA PHE A 38 -22.08 1.51 9.47
C PHE A 38 -23.39 0.85 9.92
N GLY A 39 -23.39 -0.07 10.89
CA GLY A 39 -24.58 -0.73 11.44
C GLY A 39 -25.51 -1.44 10.43
N ASP A 40 -25.21 -1.33 9.15
CA ASP A 40 -25.99 -1.75 7.99
C ASP A 40 -25.15 -2.75 7.19
N GLU A 41 -25.69 -3.95 7.02
CA GLU A 41 -25.06 -5.04 6.27
C GLU A 41 -24.72 -4.63 4.83
N GLY A 42 -25.55 -3.79 4.21
CA GLY A 42 -25.32 -3.31 2.83
C GLY A 42 -24.04 -2.49 2.70
N LEU A 43 -23.81 -1.56 3.62
CA LEU A 43 -22.59 -0.74 3.64
C LEU A 43 -21.35 -1.56 3.99
N MET A 44 -21.49 -2.55 4.88
CA MET A 44 -20.39 -3.49 5.19
C MET A 44 -20.00 -4.33 3.96
N GLN A 45 -20.98 -4.84 3.20
CA GLN A 45 -20.72 -5.59 1.96
C GLN A 45 -20.04 -4.71 0.91
N LEU A 46 -20.52 -3.47 0.74
CA LEU A 46 -19.91 -2.51 -0.18
C LEU A 46 -18.45 -2.22 0.21
N ALA A 47 -18.18 -1.98 1.49
CA ALA A 47 -16.81 -1.78 1.99
C ALA A 47 -15.93 -3.02 1.70
N ALA A 48 -16.43 -4.23 1.94
CA ALA A 48 -15.70 -5.47 1.64
C ALA A 48 -15.37 -5.61 0.14
N VAL A 49 -16.31 -5.26 -0.75
CA VAL A 49 -16.06 -5.25 -2.22
C VAL A 49 -14.98 -4.23 -2.57
N ILE A 50 -15.06 -3.00 -2.03
CA ILE A 50 -14.06 -1.95 -2.27
C ILE A 50 -12.67 -2.41 -1.80
N PHE A 51 -12.55 -2.95 -0.59
CA PHE A 51 -11.28 -3.47 -0.08
C PHE A 51 -10.76 -4.63 -0.95
N THR A 52 -11.64 -5.53 -1.39
CA THR A 52 -11.25 -6.66 -2.26
C THR A 52 -10.69 -6.16 -3.58
N LEU A 53 -11.36 -5.22 -4.24
CA LEU A 53 -10.88 -4.63 -5.50
C LEU A 53 -9.56 -3.88 -5.30
N LEU A 54 -9.41 -3.18 -4.18
CA LEU A 54 -8.19 -2.46 -3.84
C LEU A 54 -7.01 -3.44 -3.65
N PHE A 55 -7.17 -4.46 -2.81
CA PHE A 55 -6.07 -5.40 -2.53
C PHE A 55 -5.74 -6.29 -3.74
N THR A 56 -6.73 -6.71 -4.52
CA THR A 56 -6.50 -7.51 -5.74
C THR A 56 -5.80 -6.70 -6.82
N SER A 57 -6.21 -5.44 -7.06
CA SER A 57 -5.53 -4.55 -8.00
C SER A 57 -4.10 -4.21 -7.58
N TRP A 58 -3.86 -4.07 -6.27
CA TRP A 58 -2.51 -3.89 -5.74
C TRP A 58 -1.64 -5.13 -5.92
N ALA A 59 -2.13 -6.31 -5.56
CA ALA A 59 -1.42 -7.57 -5.78
C ALA A 59 -1.08 -7.77 -7.27
N TRP A 60 -2.02 -7.41 -8.16
CA TRP A 60 -1.80 -7.44 -9.60
C TRP A 60 -0.71 -6.45 -10.06
N ALA A 61 -0.71 -5.22 -9.54
CA ALA A 61 0.33 -4.24 -9.84
C ALA A 61 1.73 -4.74 -9.40
N LEU A 62 1.81 -5.42 -8.25
CA LEU A 62 3.05 -6.03 -7.77
C LEU A 62 3.50 -7.20 -8.65
N PHE A 63 2.57 -8.04 -9.09
CA PHE A 63 2.85 -9.12 -10.02
C PHE A 63 3.39 -8.58 -11.36
N LEU A 64 2.78 -7.54 -11.94
CA LEU A 64 3.29 -6.89 -13.15
C LEU A 64 4.67 -6.26 -12.92
N THR A 65 4.89 -5.68 -11.74
CA THR A 65 6.20 -5.15 -11.33
C THR A 65 7.25 -6.26 -11.23
N TRP A 66 6.87 -7.46 -10.78
CA TRP A 66 7.70 -8.67 -10.76
C TRP A 66 8.04 -9.21 -12.16
N GLN A 67 7.20 -8.96 -13.16
CA GLN A 67 7.52 -9.28 -14.56
C GLN A 67 8.40 -8.23 -15.26
N GLY A 68 8.66 -7.09 -14.62
CA GLY A 68 9.51 -6.03 -15.14
C GLY A 68 8.71 -4.97 -15.89
N SER A 69 7.39 -5.00 -15.76
CA SER A 69 6.51 -4.02 -16.40
C SER A 69 6.64 -2.66 -15.73
N ARG A 70 7.09 -1.66 -16.51
CA ARG A 70 7.12 -0.26 -16.07
C ARG A 70 5.71 0.25 -15.72
N ARG A 71 4.68 -0.22 -16.42
CA ARG A 71 3.27 0.13 -16.11
C ARG A 71 2.86 -0.43 -14.75
N GLY A 72 3.25 -1.67 -14.43
CA GLY A 72 3.03 -2.25 -13.11
C GLY A 72 3.67 -1.42 -12.00
N LEU A 73 4.88 -0.91 -12.25
CA LEU A 73 5.61 -0.11 -11.29
C LEU A 73 4.97 1.27 -11.03
N ILE A 74 4.48 1.92 -12.08
CA ILE A 74 3.70 3.16 -11.97
C ILE A 74 2.40 2.90 -11.22
N ALA A 75 1.68 1.82 -11.55
CA ALA A 75 0.45 1.45 -10.85
C ALA A 75 0.71 1.19 -9.37
N ALA A 76 1.76 0.44 -9.03
CA ALA A 76 2.16 0.19 -7.64
C ALA A 76 2.49 1.51 -6.93
N PHE A 77 3.21 2.43 -7.57
CA PHE A 77 3.51 3.74 -7.00
C PHE A 77 2.25 4.55 -6.70
N VAL A 78 1.29 4.60 -7.63
CA VAL A 78 0.03 5.33 -7.46
C VAL A 78 -0.81 4.72 -6.33
N ILE A 79 -0.98 3.39 -6.32
CA ILE A 79 -1.75 2.71 -5.28
C ILE A 79 -1.12 2.92 -3.90
N ASN A 80 0.21 2.74 -3.79
CA ASN A 80 0.90 2.98 -2.53
C ASN A 80 0.72 4.45 -2.08
N GLY A 81 0.90 5.41 -2.98
CA GLY A 81 0.76 6.83 -2.66
C GLY A 81 -0.65 7.18 -2.17
N LEU A 82 -1.70 6.71 -2.86
CA LEU A 82 -3.08 6.99 -2.46
C LEU A 82 -3.42 6.31 -1.12
N VAL A 83 -3.15 5.02 -0.99
CA VAL A 83 -3.63 4.23 0.15
C VAL A 83 -2.84 4.52 1.42
N LEU A 84 -1.54 4.80 1.33
CA LEU A 84 -0.66 4.82 2.50
C LEU A 84 -0.21 6.21 2.92
N ILE A 85 -0.50 7.21 2.09
CA ILE A 85 -0.24 8.60 2.44
C ILE A 85 -1.57 9.28 2.70
N VAL A 86 -2.51 9.24 1.74
CA VAL A 86 -3.77 9.99 1.87
C VAL A 86 -4.63 9.45 3.00
N ILE A 87 -4.77 8.12 3.14
CA ILE A 87 -5.63 7.55 4.19
C ILE A 87 -5.05 7.78 5.60
N PRO A 88 -3.76 7.48 5.90
CA PRO A 88 -3.23 7.72 7.24
C PRO A 88 -3.19 9.20 7.61
N ILE A 89 -2.90 10.08 6.65
CA ILE A 89 -2.98 11.54 6.86
C ILE A 89 -4.43 11.95 7.14
N GLY A 90 -5.38 11.50 6.33
CA GLY A 90 -6.80 11.79 6.56
C GLY A 90 -7.24 11.32 7.94
N TRP A 91 -6.80 10.13 8.36
CA TRP A 91 -7.08 9.62 9.68
C TRP A 91 -6.49 10.50 10.80
N LEU A 92 -5.21 10.90 10.66
CA LEU A 92 -4.51 11.77 11.63
C LEU A 92 -5.22 13.12 11.85
N PHE A 93 -5.86 13.67 10.81
CA PHE A 93 -6.49 14.99 10.88
C PHE A 93 -7.99 14.96 11.15
N PHE A 94 -8.71 13.93 10.71
CA PHE A 94 -10.18 13.91 10.69
C PHE A 94 -10.82 12.87 11.62
N TYR A 95 -10.07 11.90 12.17
CA TYR A 95 -10.65 10.79 12.93
C TYR A 95 -10.27 10.80 14.40
N CYS A 96 -11.22 11.14 15.29
CA CYS A 96 -11.32 10.56 16.64
C CYS A 96 -12.67 10.89 17.33
N PRO A 97 -13.76 10.13 17.07
CA PRO A 97 -14.87 10.06 18.00
C PRO A 97 -14.41 9.41 19.32
N ALA A 98 -15.08 9.72 20.44
CA ALA A 98 -14.66 9.33 21.80
C ALA A 98 -14.37 7.82 21.97
N ASP A 99 -15.09 6.97 21.22
CA ASP A 99 -14.97 5.50 21.26
C ASP A 99 -13.67 4.96 20.64
N CYS A 100 -12.98 5.78 19.83
CA CYS A 100 -11.70 5.42 19.23
C CYS A 100 -10.56 5.38 20.27
N ARG A 101 -10.72 6.03 21.45
CA ARG A 101 -9.65 6.10 22.48
C ARG A 101 -9.29 4.75 23.08
N ALA A 102 -10.25 3.83 23.20
CA ALA A 102 -10.00 2.52 23.81
C ALA A 102 -8.99 1.69 23.01
N ASN A 103 -9.03 1.80 21.67
CA ASN A 103 -8.13 1.07 20.76
C ASN A 103 -7.12 1.98 20.05
N ALA A 104 -7.07 3.27 20.39
CA ALA A 104 -6.25 4.28 19.70
C ALA A 104 -4.78 3.86 19.58
N GLY A 105 -4.23 3.15 20.57
CA GLY A 105 -2.85 2.66 20.52
C GLY A 105 -2.57 1.76 19.31
N VAL A 106 -3.44 0.78 19.05
CA VAL A 106 -3.26 -0.17 17.94
C VAL A 106 -3.48 0.51 16.59
N PHE A 107 -4.50 1.36 16.48
CA PHE A 107 -4.77 2.13 15.26
C PHE A 107 -3.67 3.14 14.95
N ASN A 108 -3.17 3.87 15.95
CA ASN A 108 -2.03 4.79 15.80
C ASN A 108 -0.79 4.05 15.32
N PHE A 109 -0.52 2.88 15.89
CA PHE A 109 0.63 2.07 15.48
C PHE A 109 0.46 1.55 14.04
N ALA A 110 -0.71 1.02 13.67
CA ALA A 110 -0.99 0.58 12.30
C ALA A 110 -0.87 1.73 11.28
N ASN A 111 -1.44 2.90 11.58
CA ASN A 111 -1.36 4.07 10.70
C ASN A 111 0.08 4.60 10.58
N SER A 112 0.83 4.64 11.69
CA SER A 112 2.24 5.06 11.69
C SER A 112 3.09 4.08 10.87
N LEU A 113 2.85 2.78 11.04
CA LEU A 113 3.54 1.74 10.28
C LEU A 113 3.26 1.86 8.78
N ASN A 114 1.99 2.03 8.40
CA ASN A 114 1.58 2.24 7.01
C ASN A 114 2.20 3.50 6.42
N LEU A 115 2.26 4.61 7.17
CA LEU A 115 2.86 5.85 6.72
C LEU A 115 4.36 5.69 6.48
N VAL A 116 5.10 5.12 7.44
CA VAL A 116 6.55 4.89 7.31
C VAL A 116 6.85 3.97 6.12
N LEU A 117 6.17 2.83 6.04
CA LEU A 117 6.36 1.87 4.95
C LEU A 117 5.94 2.47 3.59
N GLY A 118 4.86 3.24 3.55
CA GLY A 118 4.41 3.94 2.35
C GLY A 118 5.40 4.97 1.85
N VAL A 119 5.97 5.78 2.74
CA VAL A 119 7.02 6.74 2.38
C VAL A 119 8.27 6.02 1.87
N LEU A 120 8.74 4.97 2.56
CA LEU A 120 9.91 4.20 2.13
C LEU A 120 9.69 3.55 0.76
N THR A 121 8.52 2.95 0.55
CA THR A 121 8.12 2.35 -0.73
C THR A 121 8.04 3.40 -1.83
N ALA A 122 7.42 4.55 -1.58
CA ALA A 122 7.31 5.64 -2.55
C ALA A 122 8.68 6.18 -2.96
N VAL A 123 9.60 6.39 -2.00
CA VAL A 123 10.97 6.81 -2.28
C VAL A 123 11.69 5.76 -3.13
N SER A 124 11.66 4.48 -2.72
CA SER A 124 12.30 3.38 -3.44
C SER A 124 11.79 3.27 -4.89
N LEU A 125 10.47 3.28 -5.10
CA LEU A 125 9.84 3.22 -6.42
C LEU A 125 10.17 4.47 -7.27
N THR A 126 10.18 5.66 -6.67
CA THR A 126 10.52 6.90 -7.38
C THR A 126 11.94 6.86 -7.92
N PHE A 127 12.90 6.40 -7.12
CA PHE A 127 14.28 6.22 -7.57
C PHE A 127 14.37 5.23 -8.73
N HIS A 128 13.67 4.10 -8.62
CA HIS A 128 13.68 3.09 -9.67
C HIS A 128 13.01 3.57 -10.97
N LEU A 129 11.93 4.35 -10.90
CA LEU A 129 11.28 4.96 -12.06
C LEU A 129 12.16 5.97 -12.80
N ARG A 130 13.12 6.59 -12.10
CA ARG A 130 14.08 7.55 -12.66
C ARG A 130 15.27 6.88 -13.33
N GLN A 131 15.59 5.63 -12.98
CA GLN A 131 16.64 4.90 -13.66
C GLN A 131 16.22 4.66 -15.11
N LYS A 132 17.03 5.16 -16.06
CA LYS A 132 16.77 4.93 -17.49
C LYS A 132 16.78 3.43 -17.75
N PRO A 133 15.90 2.91 -18.63
CA PRO A 133 15.99 1.52 -19.07
C PRO A 133 17.42 1.28 -19.55
N GLN A 134 18.15 0.36 -18.91
CA GLN A 134 19.42 -0.06 -19.48
C GLN A 134 19.11 -0.61 -20.87
N PRO A 135 19.77 -0.11 -21.93
CA PRO A 135 19.62 -0.71 -23.25
C PRO A 135 19.96 -2.18 -23.11
N THR A 136 19.05 -3.05 -23.49
CA THR A 136 19.28 -4.49 -23.54
C THR A 136 20.38 -4.74 -24.58
N VAL A 137 21.63 -4.73 -24.12
CA VAL A 137 22.80 -5.13 -24.90
C VAL A 137 22.70 -6.65 -25.04
N GLY A 138 21.96 -7.13 -26.04
CA GLY A 138 21.80 -8.58 -26.20
C GLY A 138 20.67 -9.08 -27.09
N ALA A 139 19.94 -8.25 -27.82
CA ALA A 139 19.16 -8.75 -28.97
C ALA A 139 20.10 -8.88 -30.19
N SER A 140 21.19 -9.65 -30.03
CA SER A 140 21.97 -10.10 -31.18
C SER A 140 21.14 -11.18 -31.87
N ARG A 141 20.71 -10.85 -33.08
CA ARG A 141 19.92 -11.67 -33.98
C ARG A 141 20.54 -13.07 -34.11
N LEU A 142 19.74 -14.10 -33.83
CA LEU A 142 19.88 -15.41 -34.44
C LEU A 142 18.85 -15.50 -35.57
#